data_AF-A0A6C0IS42-F1
#
_entry.id   AF-A0A6C0IS42-F1
#
_cell.length_a   1.000
_cell.length_b   1.000
_cell.length_c   1.000
_cell.angle_alpha   90.00
_cell.angle_beta   90.00
_cell.angle_gamma   90.00
#
_symmetry.space_group_name_H-M   'P 1'
#
loop_
_entity.id
_entity.type
_entity.pdbx_description
1 polymer ?
#
loop_
_entity_poly.entity_id
_entity_poly.type
_entity_poly.pdbx_seq_one_letter_code
_entity_poly.pdbx_strand_id
1 'polypeptide(L)'
;MSSETDSKTSVNGYRLPETNTLQHACKLSIVEDKPIIMDYWTTSIDKTSMIGIRNSEEKLLVKSEDEYTSPISKIYKVGKEFIILTENSIYLVDNELPYRAISQ
;
A
#
# COMPACT_ATOMS: atom_id res chain seq x y z
N MET A 1 -7.64 9.94 33.92
CA MET A 1 -7.76 11.36 33.53
C MET A 1 -7.08 11.50 32.19
N SER A 2 -7.85 11.40 31.11
CA SER A 2 -8.52 12.53 30.45
C SER A 2 -7.55 13.19 29.47
N SER A 3 -7.64 12.68 28.24
CA SER A 3 -7.68 13.41 26.97
C SER A 3 -7.53 14.93 27.02
N GLU A 4 -6.69 15.47 26.12
CA GLU A 4 -7.06 16.25 24.92
C GLU A 4 -5.77 16.82 24.29
N THR A 5 -5.40 16.40 23.08
CA THR A 5 -5.68 17.06 21.78
C THR A 5 -4.71 18.20 21.46
N ASP A 6 -3.87 18.01 20.43
CA ASP A 6 -3.40 19.11 19.57
C ASP A 6 -3.28 18.58 18.12
N SER A 7 -4.19 18.93 17.21
CA SER A 7 -4.24 20.18 16.41
C SER A 7 -3.15 20.26 15.32
N LYS A 8 -3.54 19.75 14.13
CA LYS A 8 -3.20 20.17 12.76
C LYS A 8 -1.95 21.07 12.52
N THR A 9 -1.16 20.56 11.56
CA THR A 9 -0.47 21.24 10.43
C THR A 9 1.05 21.36 10.52
N SER A 10 1.75 20.47 9.81
CA SER A 10 3.10 20.74 9.28
C SER A 10 3.20 20.22 7.83
N VAL A 11 2.96 21.14 6.89
CA VAL A 11 3.71 21.38 5.63
C VAL A 11 4.54 20.20 5.08
N ASN A 12 4.13 19.67 3.91
CA ASN A 12 4.94 18.81 3.00
C ASN A 12 5.55 17.50 3.54
N GLY A 13 4.85 16.77 4.42
CA GLY A 13 5.27 15.42 4.83
C GLY A 13 4.15 14.41 4.64
N TYR A 14 4.38 13.36 3.85
CA TYR A 14 3.47 12.22 3.75
C TYR A 14 3.24 11.59 5.13
N ARG A 15 2.01 11.14 5.42
CA ARG A 15 1.70 10.44 6.69
C ARG A 15 2.58 9.21 6.82
N LEU A 16 3.04 8.88 8.02
CA LEU A 16 3.75 7.64 8.28
C LEU A 16 2.76 6.47 8.40
N PRO A 17 3.17 5.24 8.02
CA PRO A 17 2.37 4.05 8.27
C PRO A 17 2.20 3.84 9.79
N GLU A 18 1.07 3.25 10.19
CA GLU A 18 0.85 2.90 11.59
C GLU A 18 1.89 1.87 12.06
N THR A 19 2.28 1.96 13.34
CA THR A 19 3.25 1.06 13.97
C THR A 19 2.86 -0.41 13.78
N ASN A 20 1.57 -0.72 13.88
CA ASN A 20 1.07 -2.07 13.72
C ASN A 20 1.26 -2.59 12.28
N THR A 21 0.96 -1.76 11.29
CA THR A 21 1.16 -2.06 9.87
C THR A 21 2.63 -2.36 9.58
N LEU A 22 3.55 -1.55 10.11
CA LEU A 22 4.98 -1.77 9.93
C LEU A 22 5.45 -3.06 10.61
N GLN A 23 4.98 -3.36 11.83
CA GLN A 23 5.31 -4.61 12.52
C GLN A 23 4.81 -5.83 11.75
N HIS A 24 3.59 -5.77 11.21
CA HIS A 24 3.02 -6.84 10.39
C HIS A 24 3.81 -7.03 9.08
N ALA A 25 4.16 -5.93 8.40
CA ALA A 25 4.95 -5.97 7.17
C ALA A 25 6.35 -6.56 7.43
N CYS A 26 7.03 -6.14 8.50
CA CYS A 26 8.31 -6.72 8.92
C CYS A 26 8.20 -8.21 9.22
N LYS A 27 7.15 -8.64 9.92
CA LYS A 27 6.91 -10.06 10.19
C LYS A 27 6.77 -10.86 8.89
N LEU A 28 6.00 -10.34 7.93
CA LEU A 28 5.82 -10.98 6.62
C LEU A 28 7.12 -11.03 5.83
N SER A 29 7.89 -9.93 5.83
CA SER A 29 9.20 -9.84 5.18
C SER A 29 10.18 -10.91 5.68
N ILE A 30 10.21 -11.14 7.00
CA ILE A 30 11.05 -12.17 7.62
C ILE A 30 10.58 -13.59 7.27
N VAL A 31 9.27 -13.84 7.26
CA VAL A 31 8.71 -15.18 7.02
C VAL A 31 8.79 -15.58 5.56
N GLU A 32 8.54 -14.64 4.65
CA GLU A 32 8.49 -14.87 3.20
C GLU A 32 9.82 -14.60 2.49
N ASP A 33 10.82 -14.07 3.21
CA ASP A 33 12.12 -13.61 2.69
C ASP A 33 11.98 -12.62 1.52
N LYS A 34 11.14 -11.59 1.73
CA LYS A 34 10.83 -10.58 0.70
C LYS A 34 11.14 -9.17 1.19
N PRO A 35 11.78 -8.32 0.37
CA PRO A 35 12.01 -6.93 0.72
C PRO A 35 10.70 -6.15 0.82
N ILE A 36 10.68 -5.20 1.75
CA ILE A 36 9.61 -4.21 1.88
C ILE A 36 9.97 -3.02 0.99
N ILE A 37 9.11 -2.69 0.04
CA ILE A 37 9.25 -1.58 -0.90
C ILE A 37 8.14 -0.55 -0.64
N MET A 38 8.50 0.72 -0.49
CA MET A 38 7.58 1.82 -0.11
C MET A 38 7.51 2.93 -1.17
N ASP A 39 7.93 2.65 -2.40
CA ASP A 39 7.86 3.54 -3.56
C ASP A 39 6.42 3.92 -3.95
N TYR A 40 5.43 3.06 -3.67
CA TYR A 40 4.00 3.35 -3.86
C TYR A 40 3.34 4.09 -2.68
N TRP A 41 4.06 4.32 -1.57
CA TRP A 41 3.46 4.90 -0.36
C TRP A 41 2.91 6.30 -0.61
N THR A 42 3.76 7.18 -1.14
CA THR A 42 3.42 8.58 -1.41
C THR A 42 2.32 8.69 -2.48
N THR A 43 2.45 7.92 -3.56
CA THR A 43 1.46 7.89 -4.66
C THR A 43 0.12 7.32 -4.24
N SER A 44 0.12 6.41 -3.25
CA SER A 44 -1.12 5.86 -2.70
C SER A 44 -1.88 6.89 -1.87
N ILE A 45 -1.17 7.74 -1.12
CA ILE A 45 -1.75 8.84 -0.36
C ILE A 45 -2.27 9.93 -1.30
N ASP A 46 -1.50 10.26 -2.35
CA ASP A 46 -1.88 11.25 -3.37
C ASP A 46 -2.98 10.71 -4.32
N LYS A 47 -3.37 9.44 -4.18
CA LYS A 47 -4.35 8.75 -5.02
C LYS A 47 -4.00 8.79 -6.52
N THR A 48 -2.71 8.89 -6.84
CA THR A 48 -2.20 8.83 -8.21
C THR A 48 -1.99 7.39 -8.66
N SER A 49 -1.67 6.49 -7.72
CA SER A 49 -1.66 5.05 -7.96
C SER A 49 -3.03 4.43 -7.68
N MET A 50 -3.28 3.26 -8.29
CA MET A 50 -4.54 2.52 -8.20
C MET A 50 -4.31 1.01 -8.24
N ILE A 51 -5.29 0.24 -7.74
CA ILE A 51 -5.28 -1.21 -7.89
C ILE A 51 -6.03 -1.55 -9.18
N GLY A 52 -5.27 -2.01 -10.17
CA GLY A 52 -5.79 -2.51 -11.43
C GLY A 52 -6.30 -3.93 -11.29
N ILE A 53 -7.53 -4.21 -11.75
CA ILE A 53 -8.09 -5.56 -11.83
C ILE A 53 -8.11 -5.97 -13.29
N ARG A 54 -7.38 -7.03 -13.63
CA ARG A 54 -7.35 -7.62 -14.97
C ARG A 54 -8.51 -8.60 -15.15
N ASN A 55 -8.92 -8.84 -16.40
CA ASN A 55 -9.98 -9.79 -16.76
C ASN A 55 -9.75 -11.23 -16.23
N SER A 56 -8.51 -11.59 -15.90
CA SER A 56 -8.12 -12.85 -15.25
C SER A 56 -8.36 -12.88 -13.73
N GLU A 57 -9.06 -11.89 -13.16
CA GLU A 57 -9.20 -11.64 -11.71
C GLU A 57 -7.89 -11.31 -10.96
N GLU A 58 -6.78 -11.20 -11.70
CA GLU A 58 -5.49 -10.80 -11.15
C GLU A 58 -5.52 -9.31 -10.82
N LYS A 59 -5.01 -8.98 -9.63
CA LYS A 59 -4.88 -7.59 -9.16
C LYS A 59 -3.43 -7.17 -9.33
N LEU A 60 -3.18 -5.93 -9.73
CA LEU A 60 -1.83 -5.35 -9.81
C LEU A 60 -1.85 -3.91 -9.30
N LEU A 61 -0.75 -3.43 -8.74
CA LEU A 61 -0.59 -2.02 -8.42
C LEU A 61 -0.16 -1.27 -9.67
N VAL A 62 -0.92 -0.24 -10.05
CA VAL A 62 -0.65 0.62 -11.20
C VAL A 62 -0.34 2.01 -10.68
N LYS A 63 0.85 2.53 -10.95
CA LYS A 63 1.23 3.92 -10.64
C LYS A 63 1.10 4.82 -11.87
N SER A 64 1.37 4.28 -13.05
CA SER A 64 1.16 4.92 -14.35
C SER A 64 0.93 3.85 -15.42
N GLU A 65 0.64 4.24 -16.66
CA GLU A 65 0.46 3.29 -17.78
C GLU A 65 1.71 2.42 -18.04
N ASP A 66 2.90 2.95 -17.73
CA ASP A 66 4.19 2.27 -17.94
C ASP A 66 4.76 1.63 -16.66
N GLU A 67 4.25 1.99 -15.47
CA GLU A 67 4.79 1.55 -14.17
C GLU A 67 3.73 0.77 -13.37
N TYR A 68 3.81 -0.55 -13.45
CA TYR A 68 2.97 -1.48 -12.70
C TYR A 68 3.78 -2.60 -12.05
N THR A 69 3.27 -3.13 -10.95
CA THR A 69 3.88 -4.26 -10.25
C THR A 69 3.51 -5.59 -10.90
N SER A 70 4.24 -6.65 -10.54
CA SER A 70 3.76 -8.04 -10.74
C SER A 70 2.38 -8.26 -10.11
N PRO A 71 1.65 -9.31 -10.53
CA PRO A 71 0.38 -9.67 -9.93
C PRO A 71 0.48 -9.80 -8.41
N ILE A 72 -0.48 -9.20 -7.74
CA ILE A 72 -0.66 -9.26 -6.30
C ILE A 72 -1.10 -10.67 -5.93
N SER A 73 -0.29 -11.34 -5.14
CA SER A 73 -0.60 -12.65 -4.59
C SER A 73 -1.56 -12.52 -3.41
N LYS A 74 -1.38 -11.50 -2.56
CA LYS A 74 -2.19 -11.32 -1.34
C LYS A 74 -2.26 -9.88 -0.88
N ILE A 75 -3.39 -9.50 -0.30
CA ILE A 75 -3.60 -8.18 0.31
C ILE A 75 -4.04 -8.37 1.75
N TYR A 76 -3.35 -7.71 2.67
CA TYR A 76 -3.73 -7.64 4.08
C TYR A 76 -4.16 -6.21 4.42
N LYS A 77 -5.31 -6.06 5.07
CA LYS A 77 -5.77 -4.79 5.61
C LYS A 77 -5.33 -4.68 7.07
N VAL A 78 -4.56 -3.65 7.38
CA VAL A 78 -4.17 -3.33 8.75
C VAL A 78 -4.51 -1.87 9.00
N GLY A 79 -5.50 -1.61 9.86
CA GLY A 79 -5.95 -0.25 10.15
C GLY A 79 -6.37 0.52 8.89
N LYS A 80 -5.63 1.59 8.61
CA LYS A 80 -5.83 2.49 7.46
C LYS A 80 -4.90 2.20 6.28
N GLU A 81 -4.20 1.07 6.30
CA GLU A 81 -3.24 0.69 5.27
C GLU A 81 -3.54 -0.70 4.69
N PHE A 82 -2.99 -0.93 3.49
CA PHE A 82 -2.85 -2.25 2.92
C PHE A 82 -1.38 -2.67 2.85
N ILE A 83 -1.12 -3.93 3.20
CA ILE A 83 0.13 -4.63 2.94
C ILE A 83 -0.13 -5.56 1.76
N ILE A 84 0.53 -5.28 0.66
CA ILE A 84 0.36 -5.96 -0.62
C ILE A 84 1.57 -6.85 -0.85
N LEU A 85 1.35 -8.15 -1.03
CA LEU A 85 2.39 -9.11 -1.33
C LEU A 85 2.31 -9.44 -2.82
N THR A 86 3.41 -9.25 -3.50
CA THR A 86 3.64 -9.80 -4.84
C THR A 86 4.57 -11.01 -4.73
N GLU A 87 4.95 -11.55 -5.88
CA GLU A 87 5.83 -12.70 -5.98
C GLU A 87 7.18 -12.46 -5.27
N ASN A 88 7.78 -11.28 -5.45
CA ASN A 88 9.16 -11.00 -4.99
C ASN A 88 9.28 -9.86 -3.98
N SER A 89 8.18 -9.18 -3.62
CA SER A 89 8.25 -7.95 -2.81
C SER A 89 6.97 -7.70 -2.03
N ILE A 90 7.10 -6.93 -0.96
CA ILE A 90 5.98 -6.48 -0.12
C ILE A 90 5.86 -4.96 -0.24
N TYR A 91 4.68 -4.49 -0.63
CA TYR A 91 4.37 -3.06 -0.74
C TYR A 91 3.47 -2.62 0.41
N LEU A 92 3.74 -1.43 0.94
CA LEU A 92 2.80 -0.74 1.83
C LEU A 92 2.13 0.40 1.07
N VAL A 93 0.82 0.48 1.20
CA VAL A 93 0.01 1.52 0.57
C VAL A 93 -1.14 1.94 1.46
N ASP A 94 -1.70 3.10 1.17
CA ASP A 94 -2.95 3.60 1.76
C ASP A 94 -4.15 2.70 1.41
N ASN A 95 -5.10 2.54 2.33
CA ASN A 95 -6.30 1.75 2.07
C ASN A 95 -7.36 2.46 1.20
N GLU A 96 -7.18 3.77 0.96
CA GLU A 96 -8.06 4.60 0.15
C GLU A 96 -7.71 4.58 -1.35
N LEU A 97 -6.85 3.65 -1.78
CA LEU A 97 -6.53 3.45 -3.18
C LEU A 97 -7.79 3.12 -4.01
N PRO A 98 -7.98 3.78 -5.16
CA PRO A 98 -9.07 3.44 -6.07
C PRO A 98 -8.82 2.10 -6.75
N TYR A 99 -9.90 1.37 -7.02
CA TYR A 99 -9.89 0.15 -7.82
C TYR A 99 -10.35 0.48 -9.24
N ARG A 100 -9.60 0.04 -10.26
CA ARG A 100 -9.96 0.24 -11.66
C ARG A 100 -9.88 -1.06 -12.42
N ALA A 101 -10.95 -1.41 -13.13
CA ALA A 101 -10.89 -2.48 -14.11
C ALA A 101 -10.04 -2.00 -15.29
N ILE A 102 -9.02 -2.77 -15.63
CA ILE A 102 -8.17 -2.53 -16.80
C ILE A 102 -8.42 -3.66 -17.78
N SER A 103 -9.13 -3.35 -18.87
CA SER A 103 -9.25 -4.23 -20.02
C SER A 103 -8.12 -3.89 -20.97
N GLN A 104 -7.16 -4.79 -21.11
CA GLN A 104 -6.29 -4.83 -22.28
C GLN A 104 -6.76 -5.97 -23.16
#